data_AF-A0A7S2I9J8-F1
#
_entry.id   AF-A0A7S2I9J8-F1
#
_cell.length_a   1.000
_cell.length_b   1.000
_cell.length_c   1.000
_cell.angle_alpha   90.00
_cell.angle_beta   90.00
_cell.angle_gamma   90.00
#
_symmetry.space_group_name_H-M   'P 1'
#
loop_
_entity.id
_entity.type
_entity.pdbx_description
1 polymer ?
#
loop_
_entity_poly.entity_id
_entity_poly.type
_entity_poly.pdbx_seq_one_letter_code
_entity_poly.pdbx_strand_id
1 'polypeptide(L)'
;ADEPLTLVFQDAAHKTPNDKLHLAEFPLDERAAEFVPGPEEGHREVLQSFDDQYGLVKTVGNDGWVPLIKELQGPRFRTSLSLPPPGGKGMKLFGKEHRVGLIWDRRKLDLSDAFIWPSGYFAKSEFNVDKEGNLLNGRDEALVTLEELILANQTLTFVQTATNTYEHKGPQMVSGETMPFNEILGYADGTKGLVGIFSRSKKVTHLLFAMGIRALLYRTLPISGTLPLFVHDPELGLRPFSRKAQSALVSEYLV
;
A
#
# COMPACT_ATOMS: atom_id res chain seq x y z
N ALA A 1 13.35 61.66 -22.39
CA ALA A 1 12.43 61.27 -21.30
C ALA A 1 11.81 59.97 -21.75
N ASP A 2 12.48 58.88 -21.40
CA ASP A 2 12.14 57.51 -21.75
C ASP A 2 11.21 56.94 -20.70
N GLU A 3 10.02 56.50 -21.11
CA GLU A 3 9.27 55.48 -20.37
C GLU A 3 9.33 54.18 -21.18
N PRO A 4 9.82 53.07 -20.58
CA PRO A 4 9.79 51.78 -21.25
C PRO A 4 8.39 51.17 -21.13
N LEU A 5 7.86 50.71 -22.26
CA LEU A 5 6.66 49.87 -22.35
C LEU A 5 6.89 48.55 -21.61
N THR A 6 6.25 48.40 -20.45
CA THR A 6 6.18 47.14 -19.72
C THR A 6 5.23 46.18 -20.45
N LEU A 7 5.80 45.20 -21.15
CA LEU A 7 5.08 44.05 -21.68
C LEU A 7 4.62 43.19 -20.49
N VAL A 8 3.33 43.26 -20.17
CA VAL A 8 2.68 42.35 -19.23
C VAL A 8 2.49 41.00 -19.94
N PHE A 9 3.38 40.06 -19.67
CA PHE A 9 3.12 38.65 -19.97
C PHE A 9 2.07 38.14 -19.00
N GLN A 10 0.82 38.04 -19.45
CA GLN A 10 -0.17 37.21 -18.77
C GLN A 10 0.22 35.75 -19.00
N ASP A 11 0.74 35.10 -17.97
CA ASP A 11 0.89 33.65 -17.90
C ASP A 11 -0.49 32.99 -17.91
N ALA A 12 -1.04 32.80 -19.11
CA ALA A 12 -2.14 31.88 -19.32
C ALA A 12 -1.57 30.47 -19.26
N ALA A 13 -1.51 29.90 -18.05
CA ALA A 13 -1.19 28.49 -17.83
C ALA A 13 -1.98 27.63 -18.82
N HIS A 14 -1.28 27.09 -19.82
CA HIS A 14 -1.82 26.12 -20.76
C HIS A 14 -2.20 24.87 -19.98
N LYS A 15 -3.48 24.75 -19.60
CA LYS A 15 -4.06 23.49 -19.15
C LYS A 15 -3.99 22.53 -20.33
N THR A 16 -3.05 21.60 -20.28
CA THR A 16 -2.96 20.57 -21.31
C THR A 16 -4.14 19.61 -21.13
N PRO A 17 -4.63 18.96 -22.19
CA PRO A 17 -5.66 17.92 -22.08
C PRO A 17 -5.34 16.83 -21.04
N ASN A 18 -4.05 16.60 -20.76
CA ASN A 18 -3.56 15.66 -19.74
C ASN A 18 -3.93 16.04 -18.30
N ASP A 19 -4.09 17.33 -17.97
CA ASP A 19 -4.39 17.77 -16.60
C ASP A 19 -5.76 17.27 -16.12
N LYS A 20 -6.70 17.06 -17.04
CA LYS A 20 -8.03 16.50 -16.73
C LYS A 20 -7.95 15.03 -16.34
N LEU A 21 -7.07 14.25 -16.98
CA LEU A 21 -6.92 12.82 -16.70
C LEU A 21 -6.25 12.59 -15.33
N HIS A 22 -5.30 13.45 -14.94
CA HIS A 22 -4.62 13.36 -13.64
C HIS A 22 -5.55 13.59 -12.44
N LEU A 23 -6.64 14.33 -12.63
CA LEU A 23 -7.61 14.64 -11.59
C LEU A 23 -8.86 13.75 -11.64
N ALA A 24 -9.10 13.05 -12.74
CA ALA A 24 -10.26 12.18 -12.89
C ALA A 24 -10.17 10.97 -11.93
N GLU A 25 -11.25 10.74 -11.20
CA GLU A 25 -11.46 9.52 -10.42
C GLU A 25 -12.35 8.55 -11.19
N PHE A 26 -12.01 7.27 -11.12
CA PHE A 26 -12.84 6.21 -11.66
C PHE A 26 -13.96 5.90 -10.65
N PRO A 27 -15.24 5.93 -11.06
CA PRO A 27 -16.39 5.76 -10.16
C PRO A 27 -16.61 4.28 -9.78
N LEU A 28 -15.61 3.68 -9.14
CA LEU A 28 -15.59 2.26 -8.78
C LEU A 28 -16.70 1.90 -7.79
N ASP A 29 -16.97 2.80 -6.84
CA ASP A 29 -17.92 2.57 -5.75
C ASP A 29 -19.36 2.75 -6.22
N GLU A 30 -19.62 3.80 -6.98
CA GLU A 30 -20.96 4.09 -7.52
C GLU A 30 -21.42 2.99 -8.49
N ARG A 31 -20.46 2.27 -9.10
CA ARG A 31 -20.70 1.19 -10.08
C ARG A 31 -20.30 -0.19 -9.56
N ALA A 32 -20.19 -0.39 -8.24
CA ALA A 32 -19.74 -1.66 -7.67
C ALA A 32 -20.56 -2.88 -8.16
N ALA A 33 -21.87 -2.71 -8.39
CA ALA A 33 -22.75 -3.77 -8.89
C ALA A 33 -22.45 -4.18 -10.35
N GLU A 34 -21.89 -3.28 -11.17
CA GLU A 34 -21.46 -3.56 -12.54
C GLU A 34 -20.15 -4.36 -12.56
N PHE A 35 -19.32 -4.14 -11.55
CA PHE A 35 -17.93 -4.58 -11.50
C PHE A 35 -17.68 -5.80 -10.62
N VAL A 36 -18.73 -6.60 -10.35
CA VAL A 36 -18.61 -7.85 -9.59
C VAL A 36 -17.56 -8.77 -10.25
N PRO A 37 -16.50 -9.18 -9.52
CA PRO A 37 -15.46 -10.05 -10.06
C PRO A 37 -15.99 -11.43 -10.43
N GLY A 38 -15.39 -12.03 -11.47
CA GLY A 38 -15.55 -13.45 -11.74
C GLY A 38 -14.92 -14.33 -10.64
N PRO A 39 -15.45 -15.54 -10.37
CA PRO A 39 -14.89 -16.46 -9.37
C PRO A 39 -13.43 -16.86 -9.70
N GLU A 40 -13.06 -16.86 -10.97
CA GLU A 40 -11.71 -17.18 -11.46
C GLU A 40 -10.67 -16.07 -11.23
N GLU A 41 -11.10 -14.88 -10.81
CA GLU A 41 -10.18 -13.74 -10.63
C GLU A 41 -9.40 -13.81 -9.30
N GLY A 42 -9.81 -14.66 -8.35
CA GLY A 42 -9.10 -14.90 -7.10
C GLY A 42 -9.28 -13.81 -6.03
N HIS A 43 -10.21 -12.86 -6.24
CA HIS A 43 -10.44 -11.77 -5.28
C HIS A 43 -11.00 -12.27 -3.95
N ARG A 44 -11.87 -13.28 -3.97
CA ARG A 44 -12.58 -13.77 -2.79
C ARG A 44 -11.62 -14.31 -1.73
N GLU A 45 -10.63 -15.10 -2.13
CA GLU A 45 -9.65 -15.72 -1.25
C GLU A 45 -8.77 -14.66 -0.56
N VAL A 46 -8.41 -13.61 -1.30
CA VAL A 46 -7.62 -12.50 -0.75
C VAL A 46 -8.46 -11.64 0.20
N LEU A 47 -9.73 -11.36 -0.13
CA LEU A 47 -10.61 -10.63 0.79
C LEU A 47 -10.82 -11.39 2.10
N GLN A 48 -11.08 -12.71 2.02
CA GLN A 48 -11.15 -13.56 3.21
C GLN A 48 -9.83 -13.52 4.00
N SER A 49 -8.69 -13.54 3.31
CA SER A 49 -7.38 -13.38 3.94
C SER A 49 -7.21 -12.02 4.63
N PHE A 50 -7.89 -10.96 4.22
CA PHE A 50 -7.89 -9.68 4.93
C PHE A 50 -8.82 -9.69 6.14
N ASP A 51 -10.00 -10.28 6.02
CA ASP A 51 -10.94 -10.44 7.13
C ASP A 51 -10.32 -11.26 8.27
N ASP A 52 -9.59 -12.32 7.93
CA ASP A 52 -8.87 -13.18 8.88
C ASP A 52 -7.50 -12.59 9.30
N GLN A 53 -7.15 -11.39 8.84
CA GLN A 53 -5.86 -10.72 9.08
C GLN A 53 -4.63 -11.57 8.75
N TYR A 54 -4.68 -12.28 7.62
CA TYR A 54 -3.54 -12.93 7.00
C TYR A 54 -2.86 -12.08 5.91
N GLY A 55 -3.53 -11.04 5.40
CA GLY A 55 -3.00 -10.15 4.36
C GLY A 55 -1.95 -9.18 4.88
N LEU A 56 -0.69 -9.33 4.44
CA LEU A 56 0.37 -8.34 4.62
C LEU A 56 0.54 -7.51 3.37
N VAL A 57 0.81 -6.21 3.52
CA VAL A 57 0.92 -5.30 2.38
C VAL A 57 2.26 -4.56 2.35
N LYS A 58 2.82 -4.39 1.15
CA LYS A 58 3.94 -3.48 0.90
C LYS A 58 3.51 -2.40 -0.06
N THR A 59 3.66 -1.13 0.31
CA THR A 59 3.53 -0.03 -0.65
C THR A 59 4.87 0.26 -1.31
N VAL A 60 4.86 0.51 -2.61
CA VAL A 60 6.07 0.66 -3.42
C VAL A 60 6.00 1.99 -4.18
N GLY A 61 7.06 2.79 -4.05
CA GLY A 61 7.26 4.00 -4.85
C GLY A 61 7.57 3.63 -6.31
N ASN A 62 7.36 4.56 -7.24
CA ASN A 62 7.62 4.31 -8.67
C ASN A 62 9.08 3.87 -8.93
N ASP A 63 10.02 4.49 -8.22
CA ASP A 63 11.45 4.19 -8.23
C ASP A 63 11.83 2.85 -7.57
N GLY A 64 10.95 2.29 -6.74
CA GLY A 64 11.20 1.06 -5.98
C GLY A 64 10.86 -0.25 -6.71
N TRP A 65 10.16 -0.19 -7.85
CA TRP A 65 9.67 -1.39 -8.53
C TRP A 65 10.77 -2.25 -9.14
N VAL A 66 11.72 -1.65 -9.86
CA VAL A 66 12.79 -2.41 -10.52
C VAL A 66 13.68 -3.14 -9.49
N PRO A 67 14.15 -2.49 -8.40
CA PRO A 67 14.86 -3.19 -7.34
C PRO A 67 14.03 -4.29 -6.70
N LEU A 68 12.75 -4.03 -6.37
CA LEU A 68 11.89 -5.02 -5.73
C LEU A 68 11.67 -6.24 -6.63
N ILE A 69 11.45 -6.07 -7.93
CA ILE A 69 11.30 -7.19 -8.86
C ILE A 69 12.56 -8.05 -8.88
N LYS A 70 13.75 -7.44 -8.83
CA LYS A 70 15.01 -8.17 -8.76
C LYS A 70 15.12 -9.00 -7.48
N GLU A 71 14.73 -8.44 -6.32
CA GLU A 71 14.68 -9.18 -5.06
C GLU A 71 13.68 -10.35 -5.12
N LEU A 72 12.50 -10.14 -5.73
CA LEU A 72 11.48 -11.19 -5.89
C LEU A 72 11.93 -12.35 -6.80
N GLN A 73 12.89 -12.12 -7.69
CA GLN A 73 13.53 -13.15 -8.53
C GLN A 73 14.70 -13.85 -7.83
N GLY A 74 15.19 -13.26 -6.74
CA GLY A 74 16.40 -13.66 -6.03
C GLY A 74 16.12 -14.58 -4.84
N PRO A 75 17.12 -14.73 -3.96
CA PRO A 75 16.96 -15.47 -2.71
C PRO A 75 16.06 -14.71 -1.71
N ARG A 76 15.85 -15.32 -0.55
CA ARG A 76 15.17 -14.71 0.60
C ARG A 76 15.77 -13.33 0.92
N PHE A 77 14.91 -12.32 1.11
CA PHE A 77 15.29 -10.94 1.42
C PHE A 77 14.39 -10.34 2.50
N ARG A 78 14.91 -9.39 3.30
CA ARG A 78 14.07 -8.66 4.28
C ARG A 78 13.28 -7.56 3.60
N THR A 79 12.03 -7.39 4.01
CA THR A 79 11.17 -6.33 3.50
C THR A 79 10.21 -5.83 4.58
N SER A 80 10.02 -4.52 4.63
CA SER A 80 8.95 -3.90 5.42
C SER A 80 7.59 -4.19 4.79
N LEU A 81 6.68 -4.65 5.64
CA LEU A 81 5.28 -4.95 5.37
C LEU A 81 4.41 -4.24 6.43
N SER A 82 3.15 -3.98 6.12
CA SER A 82 2.15 -3.61 7.13
C SER A 82 1.11 -4.72 7.24
N LEU A 83 0.59 -4.93 8.44
CA LEU A 83 -0.59 -5.76 8.70
C LEU A 83 -1.80 -4.85 8.89
N PRO A 84 -2.72 -4.75 7.92
CA PRO A 84 -3.94 -3.97 8.09
C PRO A 84 -4.91 -4.60 9.12
N PRO A 85 -5.89 -3.83 9.62
CA PRO A 85 -7.03 -4.38 10.34
C PRO A 85 -7.91 -5.27 9.44
N PRO A 86 -8.88 -6.00 10.04
CA PRO A 86 -9.82 -6.83 9.28
C PRO A 86 -10.44 -6.08 8.09
N GLY A 87 -10.49 -6.74 6.93
CA GLY A 87 -10.97 -6.14 5.67
C GLY A 87 -10.08 -5.03 5.08
N GLY A 88 -8.96 -4.70 5.72
CA GLY A 88 -8.06 -3.60 5.32
C GLY A 88 -8.59 -2.22 5.70
N LYS A 89 -9.63 -2.14 6.52
CA LYS A 89 -10.28 -0.88 6.90
C LYS A 89 -9.63 -0.28 8.14
N GLY A 90 -9.62 1.05 8.24
CA GLY A 90 -9.22 1.77 9.45
C GLY A 90 -7.71 1.98 9.58
N MET A 91 -6.93 1.86 8.49
CA MET A 91 -5.49 2.14 8.52
C MET A 91 -5.01 2.96 7.31
N LYS A 92 -4.18 3.97 7.57
CA LYS A 92 -3.39 4.68 6.55
C LYS A 92 -2.09 3.92 6.30
N LEU A 93 -2.00 3.22 5.16
CA LEU A 93 -0.79 2.51 4.77
C LEU A 93 0.40 3.47 4.53
N PHE A 94 1.62 2.92 4.65
CA PHE A 94 2.86 3.67 4.50
C PHE A 94 2.98 4.40 3.15
N GLY A 95 3.49 5.64 3.17
CA GLY A 95 3.76 6.43 1.97
C GLY A 95 2.56 7.21 1.42
N LYS A 96 2.74 7.82 0.25
CA LYS A 96 1.73 8.67 -0.43
C LYS A 96 0.67 7.83 -1.17
N GLU A 97 -0.48 8.43 -1.43
CA GLU A 97 -1.67 7.78 -2.04
C GLU A 97 -1.49 7.32 -3.50
N HIS A 98 -0.53 7.88 -4.25
CA HIS A 98 -0.27 7.48 -5.64
C HIS A 98 0.56 6.19 -5.77
N ARG A 99 0.80 5.48 -4.67
CA ARG A 99 1.59 4.25 -4.65
C ARG A 99 0.73 3.05 -4.94
N VAL A 100 1.36 2.08 -5.60
CA VAL A 100 0.85 0.73 -5.81
C VAL A 100 1.57 -0.19 -4.83
N GLY A 101 0.90 -1.24 -4.40
CA GLY A 101 1.47 -2.18 -3.45
C GLY A 101 1.18 -3.62 -3.76
N LEU A 102 1.90 -4.50 -3.07
CA LEU A 102 1.79 -5.96 -3.18
C LEU A 102 1.18 -6.53 -1.91
N ILE A 103 0.49 -7.66 -2.05
CA ILE A 103 -0.19 -8.38 -0.98
C ILE A 103 0.43 -9.76 -0.82
N TRP A 104 0.84 -10.10 0.40
CA TRP A 104 1.23 -11.45 0.80
C TRP A 104 0.23 -12.09 1.76
N ASP A 105 0.06 -13.39 1.64
CA ASP A 105 -0.55 -14.23 2.65
C ASP A 105 0.51 -14.63 3.68
N ARG A 106 0.42 -14.08 4.90
CA ARG A 106 1.41 -14.30 5.96
C ARG A 106 1.56 -15.75 6.38
N ARG A 107 0.55 -16.60 6.15
CA ARG A 107 0.62 -18.04 6.48
C ARG A 107 1.67 -18.76 5.64
N LYS A 108 2.10 -18.15 4.53
CA LYS A 108 3.12 -18.66 3.61
C LYS A 108 4.50 -18.06 3.86
N LEU A 109 4.60 -17.13 4.81
CA LEU A 109 5.84 -16.45 5.19
C LEU A 109 6.35 -16.99 6.53
N ASP A 110 7.67 -16.97 6.70
CA ASP A 110 8.31 -17.20 7.99
C ASP A 110 8.53 -15.84 8.67
N LEU A 111 7.81 -15.62 9.76
CA LEU A 111 7.85 -14.40 10.56
C LEU A 111 8.49 -14.63 11.95
N SER A 112 9.11 -15.78 12.17
CA SER A 112 9.69 -16.14 13.48
C SER A 112 10.80 -15.19 13.94
N ASP A 113 11.46 -14.52 13.00
CA ASP A 113 12.55 -13.57 13.19
C ASP A 113 12.20 -12.14 12.71
N ALA A 114 10.90 -11.86 12.61
CA ALA A 114 10.41 -10.56 12.18
C ALA A 114 10.49 -9.53 13.32
N PHE A 115 10.92 -8.31 13.00
CA PHE A 115 10.78 -7.17 13.90
C PHE A 115 9.41 -6.54 13.65
N ILE A 116 8.60 -6.41 14.70
CA ILE A 116 7.22 -5.95 14.61
C ILE A 116 7.06 -4.69 15.45
N TRP A 117 6.69 -3.62 14.78
CA TRP A 117 6.51 -2.29 15.35
C TRP A 117 5.02 -1.95 15.42
N PRO A 118 4.56 -1.33 16.53
CA PRO A 118 3.17 -0.93 16.67
C PRO A 118 2.82 0.19 15.69
N SER A 119 1.52 0.36 15.44
CA SER A 119 1.01 1.43 14.58
C SER A 119 1.49 2.81 15.04
N GLY A 120 2.05 3.60 14.12
CA GLY A 120 2.53 4.96 14.39
C GLY A 120 4.01 5.04 14.78
N TYR A 121 4.68 3.91 14.96
CA TYR A 121 6.10 3.88 15.25
C TYR A 121 6.92 3.97 13.95
N PHE A 122 7.77 5.00 13.84
CA PHE A 122 8.61 5.20 12.66
C PHE A 122 9.99 4.59 12.86
N ALA A 123 10.09 3.27 12.66
CA ALA A 123 11.28 2.50 12.99
C ALA A 123 12.47 2.75 12.05
N LYS A 124 12.22 3.06 10.77
CA LYS A 124 13.25 3.12 9.72
C LYS A 124 14.09 1.82 9.73
N SER A 125 13.43 0.67 9.88
CA SER A 125 14.08 -0.60 10.19
C SER A 125 15.11 -1.01 9.14
N GLU A 126 14.92 -0.60 7.89
CA GLU A 126 15.86 -0.84 6.79
C GLU A 126 17.24 -0.19 7.01
N PHE A 127 17.35 0.79 7.92
CA PHE A 127 18.60 1.42 8.32
C PHE A 127 19.10 0.97 9.70
N ASN A 128 18.28 0.21 10.43
CA ASN A 128 18.54 -0.21 11.80
C ASN A 128 18.67 -1.73 11.91
N VAL A 129 18.99 -2.43 10.83
CA VAL A 129 19.30 -3.86 10.85
C VAL A 129 20.66 -4.07 10.16
N ASP A 130 21.54 -4.83 10.80
CA ASP A 130 22.85 -5.18 10.23
C ASP A 130 22.74 -6.27 9.15
N LYS A 131 23.89 -6.70 8.60
CA LYS A 131 23.92 -7.72 7.54
C LYS A 131 23.56 -9.11 8.05
N GLU A 132 23.76 -9.32 9.34
CA GLU A 132 23.48 -10.55 10.08
C GLU A 132 22.00 -10.63 10.51
N GLY A 133 21.26 -9.53 10.39
CA GLY A 133 19.84 -9.45 10.69
C GLY A 133 19.50 -9.02 12.11
N ASN A 134 20.46 -8.47 12.86
CA ASN A 134 20.27 -7.96 14.21
C ASN A 134 19.85 -6.48 14.20
N LEU A 135 19.03 -6.07 15.17
CA LEU A 135 18.68 -4.67 15.37
C LEU A 135 19.90 -3.86 15.83
N LEU A 136 20.07 -2.70 15.21
CA LEU A 136 21.04 -1.67 15.56
C LEU A 136 20.33 -0.60 16.42
N ASN A 137 21.07 -0.01 17.36
CA ASN A 137 20.69 1.19 18.12
C ASN A 137 19.55 1.05 19.16
N GLY A 138 19.28 -0.15 19.69
CA GLY A 138 18.49 -0.33 20.94
C GLY A 138 17.10 0.27 20.90
N ARG A 139 16.21 -0.33 20.09
CA ARG A 139 14.78 0.01 19.99
C ARG A 139 13.88 -1.19 20.27
N ASP A 140 14.47 -2.25 20.81
CA ASP A 140 13.83 -3.51 21.11
C ASP A 140 12.71 -3.36 22.14
N GLU A 141 12.78 -2.33 22.99
CA GLU A 141 11.75 -2.00 23.98
C GLU A 141 10.41 -1.57 23.37
N ALA A 142 10.39 -1.14 22.10
CA ALA A 142 9.18 -0.74 21.40
C ALA A 142 8.62 -1.84 20.47
N LEU A 143 9.28 -2.99 20.39
CA LEU A 143 8.77 -4.13 19.64
C LEU A 143 7.53 -4.70 20.33
N VAL A 144 6.60 -5.19 19.51
CA VAL A 144 5.41 -5.92 19.97
C VAL A 144 5.40 -7.30 19.35
N THR A 145 4.66 -8.22 19.96
CA THR A 145 4.39 -9.53 19.36
C THR A 145 3.41 -9.42 18.19
N LEU A 146 3.36 -10.46 17.34
CA LEU A 146 2.38 -10.53 16.27
C LEU A 146 0.96 -10.58 16.83
N GLU A 147 0.76 -11.29 17.94
CA GLU A 147 -0.51 -11.42 18.64
C GLU A 147 -1.01 -10.08 19.18
N GLU A 148 -0.13 -9.28 19.79
CA GLU A 148 -0.45 -7.92 20.24
C GLU A 148 -0.82 -7.01 19.07
N LEU A 149 -0.10 -7.09 17.94
CA LEU A 149 -0.41 -6.30 16.76
C LEU A 149 -1.76 -6.69 16.14
N ILE A 150 -2.05 -7.99 16.06
CA ILE A 150 -3.35 -8.51 15.61
C ILE A 150 -4.47 -7.96 16.49
N LEU A 151 -4.33 -8.07 17.82
CA LEU A 151 -5.31 -7.58 18.77
C LEU A 151 -5.53 -6.07 18.60
N ALA A 152 -4.45 -5.28 18.56
CA ALA A 152 -4.51 -3.83 18.38
C ALA A 152 -5.24 -3.42 17.10
N ASN A 153 -5.01 -4.15 16.01
CA ASN A 153 -5.70 -3.96 14.75
C ASN A 153 -7.19 -4.33 14.83
N GLN A 154 -7.56 -5.41 15.52
CA GLN A 154 -8.97 -5.81 15.71
C GLN A 154 -9.75 -4.78 16.52
N THR A 155 -9.11 -4.19 17.53
CA THR A 155 -9.71 -3.18 18.40
C THR A 155 -9.54 -1.75 17.89
N LEU A 156 -8.84 -1.57 16.76
CA LEU A 156 -8.47 -0.27 16.19
C LEU A 156 -7.84 0.66 17.25
N THR A 157 -6.92 0.10 18.05
CA THR A 157 -6.25 0.81 19.15
C THR A 157 -4.77 1.00 18.85
N PHE A 158 -4.24 2.20 19.07
CA PHE A 158 -2.82 2.47 18.94
C PHE A 158 -2.37 3.53 19.94
N VAL A 159 -1.07 3.53 20.25
CA VAL A 159 -0.46 4.55 21.10
C VAL A 159 0.00 5.70 20.22
N GLN A 160 -0.60 6.88 20.41
CA GLN A 160 -0.09 8.09 19.81
C GLN A 160 1.06 8.60 20.69
N THR A 161 2.29 8.43 20.20
CA THR A 161 3.45 9.11 20.77
C THR A 161 3.45 10.55 20.30
N ALA A 162 3.68 11.51 21.20
CA ALA A 162 3.59 12.94 20.93
C ALA A 162 4.20 13.30 19.56
N THR A 163 3.35 13.84 18.69
CA THR A 163 3.80 14.49 17.46
C THR A 163 4.63 15.73 17.84
N ASN A 164 5.48 16.22 16.94
CA ASN A 164 6.36 17.40 17.12
C ASN A 164 5.65 18.74 17.46
N THR A 165 4.41 18.71 17.95
CA THR A 165 3.73 19.84 18.54
C THR A 165 4.21 20.02 19.98
N TYR A 166 4.60 21.25 20.34
CA TYR A 166 5.18 21.70 21.62
C TYR A 166 4.36 21.38 22.90
N GLU A 167 3.29 20.59 22.82
CA GLU A 167 2.55 20.06 23.96
C GLU A 167 2.95 18.59 24.19
N HIS A 168 3.88 18.37 25.12
CA HIS A 168 4.22 17.03 25.61
C HIS A 168 3.05 16.43 26.39
N LYS A 169 2.04 15.90 25.69
CA LYS A 169 1.12 14.93 26.26
C LYS A 169 1.80 13.57 26.10
N GLY A 170 1.96 12.85 27.21
CA GLY A 170 2.56 11.50 27.20
C GLY A 170 1.81 10.54 26.26
N PRO A 171 2.30 9.30 26.11
CA PRO A 171 1.66 8.31 25.24
C PRO A 171 0.17 8.19 25.56
N GLN A 172 -0.68 8.46 24.58
CA GLN A 172 -2.13 8.38 24.71
C GLN A 172 -2.65 7.21 23.88
N MET A 173 -3.46 6.34 24.51
CA MET A 173 -4.20 5.32 23.79
C MET A 173 -5.32 5.98 22.99
N VAL A 174 -5.32 5.76 21.68
CA VAL A 174 -6.35 6.24 20.75
C VAL A 174 -7.18 5.04 20.30
N SER A 175 -8.49 5.22 20.19
CA SER A 175 -9.44 4.22 19.69
C SER A 175 -10.48 4.89 18.81
N GLY A 176 -10.94 4.19 17.76
CA GLY A 176 -11.99 4.68 16.86
C GLY A 176 -11.54 5.64 15.75
N GLU A 177 -10.24 5.95 15.68
CA GLU A 177 -9.64 6.72 14.59
C GLU A 177 -8.97 5.82 13.54
N THR A 178 -8.72 6.37 12.35
CA THR A 178 -7.90 5.66 11.35
C THR A 178 -6.47 5.54 11.86
N MET A 179 -6.02 4.30 12.06
CA MET A 179 -4.69 3.99 12.55
C MET A 179 -3.61 4.47 11.57
N PRO A 180 -2.47 4.98 12.05
CA PRO A 180 -1.26 5.03 11.25
C PRO A 180 -0.80 3.62 10.88
N PHE A 181 0.08 3.51 9.89
CA PHE A 181 0.67 2.22 9.52
C PHE A 181 1.48 1.63 10.68
N ASN A 182 1.48 0.29 10.77
CA ASN A 182 2.46 -0.50 11.51
C ASN A 182 3.54 -1.03 10.56
N GLU A 183 4.59 -1.61 11.12
CA GLU A 183 5.68 -2.17 10.34
C GLU A 183 6.06 -3.57 10.84
N ILE A 184 6.06 -4.54 9.94
CA ILE A 184 6.62 -5.87 10.11
C ILE A 184 7.81 -5.95 9.16
N LEU A 185 9.02 -5.93 9.71
CA LEU A 185 10.25 -6.20 8.97
C LEU A 185 10.53 -7.71 9.05
N GLY A 186 9.92 -8.45 8.13
CA GLY A 186 10.10 -9.89 7.99
C GLY A 186 10.85 -10.25 6.71
N TYR A 187 11.09 -11.54 6.52
CA TYR A 187 11.64 -12.04 5.26
C TYR A 187 10.55 -12.46 4.28
N ALA A 188 10.77 -12.13 3.01
CA ALA A 188 10.07 -12.72 1.87
C ALA A 188 11.01 -13.68 1.14
N ASP A 189 10.47 -14.80 0.67
CA ASP A 189 11.19 -15.81 -0.11
C ASP A 189 10.71 -15.74 -1.56
N GLY A 190 11.33 -14.85 -2.34
CA GLY A 190 10.92 -14.53 -3.70
C GLY A 190 9.43 -14.17 -3.78
N THR A 191 8.68 -14.90 -4.62
CA THR A 191 7.24 -14.71 -4.82
C THR A 191 6.36 -15.54 -3.88
N LYS A 192 6.95 -16.29 -2.95
CA LYS A 192 6.19 -17.15 -2.04
C LYS A 192 5.22 -16.33 -1.22
N GLY A 193 3.95 -16.73 -1.24
CA GLY A 193 2.89 -16.05 -0.51
C GLY A 193 2.35 -14.80 -1.19
N LEU A 194 2.89 -14.37 -2.33
CA LEU A 194 2.33 -13.23 -3.07
C LEU A 194 0.96 -13.62 -3.65
N VAL A 195 -0.08 -12.84 -3.32
CA VAL A 195 -1.48 -13.16 -3.66
C VAL A 195 -2.24 -12.01 -4.31
N GLY A 196 -1.69 -10.80 -4.38
CA GLY A 196 -2.39 -9.68 -5.00
C GLY A 196 -1.55 -8.43 -5.16
N ILE A 197 -2.14 -7.45 -5.84
CA ILE A 197 -1.63 -6.10 -6.05
C ILE A 197 -2.75 -5.10 -5.74
N PHE A 198 -2.43 -3.92 -5.22
CA PHE A 198 -3.45 -2.91 -4.93
C PHE A 198 -2.99 -1.51 -5.32
N SER A 199 -3.94 -0.69 -5.77
CA SER A 199 -3.80 0.76 -5.83
C SER A 199 -4.32 1.37 -4.52
N ARG A 200 -3.73 2.48 -4.07
CA ARG A 200 -4.22 3.26 -2.93
C ARG A 200 -5.13 4.41 -3.31
N SER A 201 -5.53 4.48 -4.58
CA SER A 201 -6.26 5.60 -5.13
C SER A 201 -7.15 5.16 -6.30
N LYS A 202 -8.31 5.81 -6.42
CA LYS A 202 -9.25 5.67 -7.53
C LYS A 202 -8.93 6.56 -8.73
N LYS A 203 -7.88 7.39 -8.66
CA LYS A 203 -7.49 8.24 -9.79
C LYS A 203 -7.13 7.38 -10.99
N VAL A 204 -7.64 7.74 -12.16
CA VAL A 204 -7.51 6.97 -13.40
C VAL A 204 -6.03 6.66 -13.70
N THR A 205 -5.16 7.66 -13.59
CA THR A 205 -3.72 7.50 -13.81
C THR A 205 -3.05 6.52 -12.84
N HIS A 206 -3.49 6.47 -11.58
CA HIS A 206 -2.96 5.52 -10.59
C HIS A 206 -3.45 4.08 -10.85
N LEU A 207 -4.71 3.93 -11.28
CA LEU A 207 -5.26 2.63 -11.66
C LEU A 207 -4.60 2.07 -12.91
N LEU A 208 -4.38 2.90 -13.93
CA LEU A 208 -3.61 2.53 -15.12
C LEU A 208 -2.18 2.13 -14.77
N PHE A 209 -1.53 2.87 -13.87
CA PHE A 209 -0.21 2.50 -13.38
C PHE A 209 -0.23 1.14 -12.65
N ALA A 210 -1.21 0.89 -11.78
CA ALA A 210 -1.37 -0.41 -11.11
C ALA A 210 -1.59 -1.58 -12.10
N MET A 211 -2.39 -1.35 -13.14
CA MET A 211 -2.58 -2.32 -14.23
C MET A 211 -1.26 -2.60 -14.99
N GLY A 212 -0.49 -1.56 -15.27
CA GLY A 212 0.84 -1.67 -15.89
C GLY A 212 1.83 -2.45 -15.04
N ILE A 213 1.89 -2.17 -13.73
CA ILE A 213 2.71 -2.93 -12.79
C ILE A 213 2.28 -4.40 -12.73
N ARG A 214 0.97 -4.69 -12.67
CA ARG A 214 0.49 -6.08 -12.71
C ARG A 214 0.95 -6.80 -13.97
N ALA A 215 0.83 -6.15 -15.13
CA ALA A 215 1.29 -6.72 -16.40
C ALA A 215 2.80 -6.97 -16.40
N LEU A 216 3.59 -6.03 -15.85
CA LEU A 216 5.04 -6.19 -15.68
C LEU A 216 5.36 -7.41 -14.80
N LEU A 217 4.76 -7.51 -13.62
CA LEU A 217 4.97 -8.63 -12.70
C LEU A 217 4.60 -9.97 -13.32
N TYR A 218 3.49 -10.04 -14.06
CA TYR A 218 3.10 -11.26 -14.77
C TYR A 218 4.18 -11.71 -15.78
N ARG A 219 4.84 -10.75 -16.44
CA ARG A 219 5.92 -11.03 -17.41
C ARG A 219 7.23 -11.40 -16.71
N THR A 220 7.58 -10.75 -15.61
CA THR A 220 8.88 -10.92 -14.95
C THR A 220 8.88 -12.00 -13.86
N LEU A 221 7.72 -12.36 -13.33
CA LEU A 221 7.51 -13.30 -12.22
C LEU A 221 6.38 -14.30 -12.54
N PRO A 222 6.45 -15.07 -13.64
CA PRO A 222 5.35 -15.90 -14.12
C PRO A 222 4.88 -16.96 -13.12
N ILE A 223 5.76 -17.39 -12.20
CA ILE A 223 5.46 -18.34 -11.12
C ILE A 223 4.38 -17.80 -10.17
N SER A 224 4.22 -16.48 -10.07
CA SER A 224 3.18 -15.85 -9.25
C SER A 224 1.77 -15.96 -9.84
N GLY A 225 1.65 -16.41 -11.10
CA GLY A 225 0.38 -16.44 -11.82
C GLY A 225 -0.19 -15.04 -12.06
N THR A 226 -1.51 -14.98 -12.29
CA THR A 226 -2.21 -13.69 -12.42
C THR A 226 -2.62 -13.19 -11.04
N LEU A 227 -2.04 -12.07 -10.60
CA LEU A 227 -2.38 -11.47 -9.32
C LEU A 227 -3.67 -10.63 -9.43
N PRO A 228 -4.71 -10.87 -8.61
CA PRO A 228 -5.87 -9.99 -8.55
C PRO A 228 -5.46 -8.56 -8.18
N LEU A 229 -6.13 -7.58 -8.79
CA LEU A 229 -5.93 -6.16 -8.53
C LEU A 229 -7.05 -5.61 -7.67
N PHE A 230 -6.68 -4.81 -6.67
CA PHE A 230 -7.58 -4.18 -5.71
C PHE A 230 -7.40 -2.67 -5.67
N VAL A 231 -8.38 -1.98 -5.08
CA VAL A 231 -8.23 -0.62 -4.58
C VAL A 231 -8.37 -0.67 -3.07
N HIS A 232 -7.37 -0.13 -2.36
CA HIS A 232 -7.39 0.04 -0.92
C HIS A 232 -7.80 1.46 -0.57
N ASP A 233 -8.76 1.59 0.33
CA ASP A 233 -9.20 2.86 0.92
C ASP A 233 -9.30 2.69 2.45
N PRO A 234 -8.80 3.63 3.27
CA PRO A 234 -8.86 3.47 4.73
C PRO A 234 -10.29 3.40 5.30
N GLU A 235 -11.29 3.98 4.64
CA GLU A 235 -12.68 3.98 5.12
C GLU A 235 -13.47 2.77 4.63
N LEU A 236 -13.22 2.35 3.38
CA LEU A 236 -13.94 1.24 2.73
C LEU A 236 -13.19 -0.10 2.76
N GLY A 237 -11.92 -0.09 3.13
CA GLY A 237 -11.05 -1.25 3.12
C GLY A 237 -10.57 -1.65 1.72
N LEU A 238 -10.25 -2.93 1.56
CA LEU A 238 -9.80 -3.52 0.30
C LEU A 238 -10.98 -3.88 -0.59
N ARG A 239 -11.02 -3.35 -1.81
CA ARG A 239 -12.10 -3.58 -2.78
C ARG A 239 -11.57 -4.20 -4.07
N PRO A 240 -12.27 -5.16 -4.68
CA PRO A 240 -11.89 -5.70 -5.97
C PRO A 240 -11.87 -4.64 -7.07
N PHE A 241 -10.81 -4.63 -7.87
CA PHE A 241 -10.79 -3.95 -9.17
C PHE A 241 -10.81 -5.03 -10.26
N SER A 242 -12.01 -5.52 -10.56
CA SER A 242 -12.23 -6.66 -11.46
C SER A 242 -11.75 -6.41 -12.89
N ARG A 243 -11.64 -7.47 -13.68
CA ARG A 243 -11.37 -7.37 -15.13
C ARG A 243 -12.43 -6.53 -15.84
N LYS A 244 -13.70 -6.59 -15.43
CA LYS A 244 -14.77 -5.72 -15.97
C LYS A 244 -14.48 -4.24 -15.70
N ALA A 245 -14.13 -3.89 -14.46
CA ALA A 245 -13.78 -2.52 -14.10
C ALA A 245 -12.56 -2.01 -14.88
N GLN A 246 -11.53 -2.86 -15.04
CA GLN A 246 -10.35 -2.53 -15.82
C GLN A 246 -10.66 -2.29 -17.30
N SER A 247 -11.49 -3.14 -17.92
CA SER A 247 -11.92 -2.97 -19.30
C SER A 247 -12.74 -1.70 -19.50
N ALA A 248 -13.65 -1.39 -18.56
CA ALA A 248 -14.43 -0.15 -18.58
C ALA A 248 -13.51 1.07 -18.47
N LEU A 249 -12.54 1.06 -17.55
CA LEU A 249 -11.58 2.14 -17.39
C LEU A 249 -10.78 2.38 -18.68
N VAL A 250 -10.29 1.34 -19.34
CA VAL A 250 -9.54 1.48 -20.60
C VAL A 250 -10.43 2.06 -21.70
N SER A 251 -11.64 1.51 -21.88
CA SER A 251 -12.57 1.96 -22.92
C SER A 251 -13.05 3.40 -22.73
N GLU A 252 -13.18 3.87 -21.48
CA GLU A 252 -13.71 5.21 -21.18
C GLU A 252 -12.63 6.31 -21.24
N TYR A 253 -11.36 5.96 -21.00
CA TYR A 253 -10.29 6.95 -20.78
C TYR A 253 -9.09 6.82 -21.73
N LEU A 254 -8.97 5.74 -22.51
CA LEU A 254 -7.83 5.52 -23.43
C LEU A 254 -8.22 5.19 -24.88
N VAL A 255 -9.49 4.88 -25.15
CA VAL A 255 -10.03 4.58 -26.49
C VAL A 255 -10.89 5.74 -26.96
#